data_AF-A0A0K8UDN5-F1
#
_entry.id   AF-A0A0K8UDN5-F1
#
_cell.length_a   1.000
_cell.length_b   1.000
_cell.length_c   1.000
_cell.angle_alpha   90.00
_cell.angle_beta   90.00
_cell.angle_gamma   90.00
#
_symmetry.space_group_name_H-M   'P 1'
#
loop_
_entity.id
_entity.type
_entity.pdbx_description
1 polymer ?
#
loop_
_entity_poly.entity_id
_entity_poly.type
_entity_poly.pdbx_seq_one_letter_code
_entity_poly.pdbx_strand_id
1 'polypeptide(L)'
;MCIKASFKHEKTRNCWQRLFVDHGKIKWYWAPVFLSFWALLYFCISIPAYHRLPKPINIADEARYPDRFIAERAEQNLRKLTALGPRVVGSKANEEGAIKYFQNYVTTLKAEANPIYDIESDIQLASGSYCHWNMVNMYQGIQNFIIKIAPKESNSTSYLLVNSHYDSVPHGKGAGDDGTMVAIMLETIRVLSKSDKPLRNPVVFLFNGAEENPLQASHAFITQHKWAKYIKYESSQKNLLKV
;
A
#
# COMPACT_ATOMS: atom_id res chain seq x y z
N MET A 1 -37.93 59.26 -10.80
CA MET A 1 -36.54 58.89 -10.46
C MET A 1 -36.62 57.87 -9.33
N CYS A 2 -36.34 56.59 -9.62
CA CYS A 2 -36.68 55.47 -8.75
C CYS A 2 -35.62 55.29 -7.65
N ILE A 3 -36.03 55.38 -6.38
CA ILE A 3 -35.17 55.14 -5.21
C ILE A 3 -35.01 53.63 -5.06
N LYS A 4 -33.82 53.09 -5.34
CA LYS A 4 -33.47 51.71 -5.00
C LYS A 4 -33.26 51.60 -3.49
N ALA A 5 -34.26 51.12 -2.76
CA ALA A 5 -34.07 50.63 -1.40
C ALA A 5 -33.28 49.32 -1.46
N SER A 6 -32.03 49.35 -0.97
CA SER A 6 -31.22 48.14 -0.79
C SER A 6 -31.70 47.42 0.47
N PHE A 7 -32.52 46.39 0.28
CA PHE A 7 -32.90 45.47 1.36
C PHE A 7 -31.70 44.58 1.68
N LYS A 8 -30.92 44.94 2.70
CA LYS A 8 -29.86 44.10 3.24
C LYS A 8 -30.54 43.00 4.05
N HIS A 9 -30.62 41.79 3.49
CA HIS A 9 -31.15 40.62 4.18
C HIS A 9 -30.18 40.26 5.32
N GLU A 10 -30.43 40.79 6.51
CA GLU A 10 -29.66 40.45 7.70
C GLU A 10 -30.02 39.03 8.11
N LYS A 11 -29.17 38.07 7.72
CA LYS A 11 -29.32 36.66 8.06
C LYS A 11 -29.22 36.53 9.58
N THR A 12 -30.35 36.41 10.27
CA THR A 12 -30.40 36.26 11.72
C THR A 12 -29.61 35.01 12.12
N ARG A 13 -28.42 35.21 12.71
CA ARG A 13 -27.61 34.10 13.22
C ARG A 13 -28.40 33.35 14.29
N ASN A 14 -28.56 32.04 14.11
CA ASN A 14 -29.25 31.18 15.06
C ASN A 14 -28.49 31.19 16.41
N CYS A 15 -29.18 30.86 17.51
CA CYS A 15 -28.63 30.97 18.87
C CYS A 15 -27.26 30.26 19.01
N TRP A 16 -27.14 29.09 18.39
CA TRP A 16 -25.91 28.30 18.31
C TRP A 16 -24.76 29.07 17.63
N GLN A 17 -24.99 29.71 16.49
CA GLN A 17 -23.93 30.51 15.84
C GLN A 17 -23.40 31.66 16.71
N ARG A 18 -24.24 32.28 17.56
CA ARG A 18 -23.79 33.36 18.46
C ARG A 18 -22.95 32.84 19.63
N LEU A 19 -23.16 31.60 20.06
CA LEU A 19 -22.39 30.97 21.13
C LEU A 19 -20.96 30.64 20.71
N PHE A 20 -20.77 30.18 19.47
CA PHE A 20 -19.49 29.69 18.98
C PHE A 20 -18.71 30.70 18.13
N VAL A 21 -19.39 31.58 17.39
CA VAL A 21 -18.77 32.39 16.34
C VAL A 21 -19.04 33.87 16.54
N ASP A 22 -17.97 34.66 16.60
CA ASP A 22 -18.02 36.10 16.53
C ASP A 22 -17.24 36.63 15.33
N HIS A 23 -17.83 37.55 14.57
CA HIS A 23 -17.27 38.08 13.30
C HIS A 23 -16.69 37.01 12.34
N GLY A 24 -17.33 35.83 12.26
CA GLY A 24 -16.89 34.74 11.39
C GLY A 24 -15.70 33.92 11.93
N LYS A 25 -15.23 34.21 13.15
CA LYS A 25 -14.16 33.48 13.84
C LYS A 25 -14.70 32.75 15.06
N ILE A 26 -14.15 31.57 15.35
CA ILE A 26 -14.43 30.85 16.60
C ILE A 26 -13.92 31.71 17.75
N LYS A 27 -14.73 31.89 18.80
CA LYS A 27 -14.31 32.70 19.95
C LYS A 27 -13.12 32.05 20.65
N TRP A 28 -12.11 32.85 20.99
CA TRP A 28 -10.81 32.38 21.49
C TRP A 28 -10.90 31.47 22.72
N TYR A 29 -11.90 31.66 23.59
CA TYR A 29 -12.10 30.84 24.79
C TYR A 29 -12.58 29.41 24.50
N TRP A 30 -12.94 29.07 23.27
CA TRP A 30 -13.16 27.69 22.83
C TRP A 30 -11.86 26.96 22.47
N ALA A 31 -10.74 27.66 22.29
CA ALA A 31 -9.46 27.03 21.98
C ALA A 31 -9.01 26.03 23.06
N PRO A 32 -9.11 26.30 24.37
CA PRO A 32 -8.82 25.31 25.41
C PRO A 32 -9.74 24.08 25.33
N VAL A 33 -11.03 24.25 25.00
CA VAL A 33 -11.98 23.14 24.87
C VAL A 33 -11.61 22.26 23.67
N PHE A 34 -11.27 22.88 22.54
CA PHE A 34 -10.81 22.16 21.35
C PHE A 34 -9.51 21.38 21.62
N LEU A 35 -8.50 22.01 22.24
CA LEU A 35 -7.26 21.33 22.61
C LEU A 35 -7.50 20.21 23.63
N SER A 36 -8.36 20.44 24.62
CA SER A 36 -8.72 19.43 25.62
C SER A 36 -9.44 18.24 25.00
N PHE A 37 -10.30 18.48 24.00
CA PHE A 37 -10.96 17.41 23.25
C PHE A 37 -9.95 16.53 22.51
N TRP A 38 -8.99 17.12 21.80
CA TRP A 38 -7.94 16.34 21.11
C TRP A 38 -6.98 15.64 22.08
N ALA A 39 -6.61 16.29 23.18
CA ALA A 39 -5.82 15.66 24.23
C ALA A 39 -6.58 14.46 24.83
N LEU A 40 -7.87 14.63 25.15
CA LEU A 40 -8.70 13.55 25.67
C LEU A 40 -8.81 12.40 24.66
N LEU A 41 -9.02 12.68 23.37
CA LEU A 41 -8.98 11.64 22.33
C LEU A 41 -7.63 10.91 22.29
N TYR A 42 -6.52 11.63 22.38
CA TYR A 42 -5.18 11.03 22.41
C TYR A 42 -4.97 10.12 23.63
N PHE A 43 -5.32 10.58 24.83
CA PHE A 43 -5.14 9.80 26.08
C PHE A 43 -6.15 8.66 26.22
N CYS A 44 -7.41 8.85 25.83
CA CYS A 44 -8.46 7.86 26.00
C CYS A 44 -8.54 6.84 24.85
N ILE A 45 -8.06 7.19 23.65
CA ILE A 45 -8.17 6.32 22.47
C ILE A 45 -6.78 5.93 21.97
N SER A 46 -5.92 6.89 21.61
CA SER A 46 -4.65 6.59 20.96
C SER A 46 -3.69 5.80 21.85
N ILE A 47 -3.52 6.19 23.12
CA ILE A 47 -2.62 5.48 24.06
C ILE A 47 -3.12 4.05 24.36
N PRO A 48 -4.41 3.83 24.74
CA PRO A 48 -4.92 2.48 24.93
C PRO A 48 -4.86 1.64 23.65
N ALA A 49 -5.13 2.22 22.48
CA ALA A 49 -5.00 1.51 21.21
C ALA A 49 -3.55 1.08 20.95
N TYR A 50 -2.57 1.96 21.19
CA TYR A 50 -1.15 1.66 21.03
C TYR A 50 -0.71 0.52 21.96
N HIS A 51 -1.09 0.54 23.24
CA HIS A 51 -0.73 -0.51 24.18
C HIS A 51 -1.48 -1.83 23.98
N ARG A 52 -2.55 -1.86 23.17
CA ARG A 52 -3.23 -3.08 22.74
C ARG A 52 -2.59 -3.75 21.54
N LEU A 53 -1.67 -3.07 20.85
CA LEU A 53 -0.96 -3.67 19.72
C LEU A 53 -0.04 -4.80 20.21
N PRO A 54 0.09 -5.89 19.45
CA PRO A 54 1.05 -6.94 19.75
C PRO A 54 2.45 -6.34 19.88
N LYS A 55 3.25 -6.85 20.82
CA LYS A 55 4.66 -6.47 20.92
C LYS A 55 5.38 -6.86 19.63
N PRO A 56 6.17 -5.96 19.02
CA PRO A 56 6.95 -6.29 17.84
C PRO A 56 7.94 -7.40 18.16
N ILE A 57 8.07 -8.35 17.24
CA ILE A 57 9.03 -9.45 17.33
C ILE A 57 10.29 -9.06 16.56
N ASN A 58 11.46 -9.38 17.13
CA ASN A 58 12.76 -9.05 16.57
C ASN A 58 13.37 -10.26 15.83
N ILE A 59 14.40 -10.03 15.04
CA ILE A 59 15.10 -11.09 14.27
C ILE A 59 15.70 -12.14 15.21
N ALA A 60 16.17 -11.72 16.39
CA ALA A 60 16.70 -12.64 17.41
C ALA A 60 15.69 -13.70 17.87
N ASP A 61 14.38 -13.41 17.76
CA ASP A 61 13.31 -14.32 18.16
C ASP A 61 12.89 -15.29 17.05
N GLU A 62 13.43 -15.17 15.82
CA GLU A 62 13.02 -15.97 14.66
C GLU A 62 13.17 -17.47 14.91
N ALA A 63 14.29 -17.90 15.51
CA ALA A 63 14.54 -19.31 15.78
C ALA A 63 13.47 -19.93 16.70
N ARG A 64 12.82 -19.11 17.53
CA ARG A 64 11.74 -19.54 18.43
C ARG A 64 10.36 -19.46 17.77
N TYR A 65 10.18 -18.56 16.79
CA TYR A 65 8.90 -18.28 16.14
C TYR A 65 9.06 -18.15 14.61
N PRO A 66 9.45 -19.22 13.90
CA PRO A 66 9.76 -19.15 12.47
C PRO A 66 8.55 -18.79 11.61
N ASP A 67 7.35 -19.10 12.09
CA ASP A 67 6.04 -18.88 11.47
C ASP A 67 5.39 -17.53 11.80
N ARG A 68 6.09 -16.65 12.54
CA ARG A 68 5.58 -15.33 12.92
C ARG A 68 6.20 -14.21 12.11
N PHE A 69 5.42 -13.16 11.92
CA PHE A 69 5.85 -11.91 11.31
C PHE A 69 6.87 -11.19 12.20
N ILE A 70 8.04 -10.86 11.65
CA ILE A 70 9.13 -10.17 12.35
C ILE A 70 9.12 -8.70 11.95
N ALA A 71 8.71 -7.85 12.89
CA ALA A 71 8.56 -6.41 12.67
C ALA A 71 9.89 -5.73 12.36
N GLU A 72 10.98 -6.13 13.03
CA GLU A 72 12.32 -5.58 12.79
C GLU A 72 12.78 -5.82 11.34
N ARG A 73 12.52 -7.01 10.78
CA ARG A 73 12.90 -7.33 9.40
C ARG A 73 12.08 -6.53 8.39
N ALA A 74 10.78 -6.38 8.62
CA ALA A 74 9.92 -5.53 7.81
C ALA A 74 10.43 -4.07 7.84
N GLU A 75 10.78 -3.53 9.01
CA GLU A 75 11.37 -2.20 9.12
C GLU A 75 12.69 -2.09 8.37
N GLN A 76 13.58 -3.07 8.48
CA GLN A 76 14.84 -3.09 7.73
C GLN A 76 14.60 -3.11 6.21
N ASN A 77 13.61 -3.86 5.74
CA ASN A 77 13.22 -3.88 4.32
C ASN A 77 12.71 -2.51 3.86
N LEU A 78 11.86 -1.85 4.67
CA LEU A 78 11.38 -0.49 4.41
C LEU A 78 12.54 0.51 4.33
N ARG A 79 13.49 0.45 5.26
CA ARG A 79 14.68 1.31 5.27
C ARG A 79 15.55 1.09 4.03
N LYS A 80 15.77 -0.16 3.62
CA LYS A 80 16.53 -0.49 2.40
C LYS A 80 15.85 0.05 1.14
N LEU A 81 14.54 -0.12 1.03
CA LEU A 81 13.77 0.38 -0.11
C LEU A 81 13.79 1.90 -0.18
N THR A 82 13.53 2.58 0.94
CA THR A 82 13.51 4.05 1.01
C THR A 82 14.89 4.69 0.91
N ALA A 83 15.96 3.96 1.23
CA ALA A 83 17.33 4.40 1.02
C ALA A 83 17.70 4.56 -0.47
N LEU A 84 16.95 3.95 -1.39
CA LEU A 84 17.09 4.18 -2.83
C LEU A 84 16.73 5.62 -3.24
N GLY A 85 16.05 6.37 -2.37
CA GLY A 85 15.50 7.69 -2.67
C GLY A 85 14.10 7.61 -3.29
N PRO A 86 13.60 8.72 -3.86
CA PRO A 86 12.36 8.73 -4.63
C PRO A 86 12.45 7.77 -5.83
N ARG A 87 11.48 6.86 -5.93
CA ARG A 87 11.37 5.82 -6.96
C ARG A 87 10.30 6.22 -7.98
N VAL A 88 10.49 7.38 -8.60
CA VAL A 88 9.60 7.87 -9.66
C VAL A 88 9.73 6.93 -10.86
N VAL A 89 8.61 6.59 -11.50
CA VAL A 89 8.57 5.76 -12.72
C VAL A 89 9.59 6.26 -13.76
N GLY A 90 10.37 5.34 -14.34
CA GLY A 90 11.43 5.67 -15.30
C GLY A 90 12.76 6.16 -14.68
N SER A 91 12.82 6.35 -13.36
CA SER A 91 14.08 6.64 -12.67
C SER A 91 14.92 5.38 -12.45
N LYS A 92 16.24 5.52 -12.35
CA LYS A 92 17.13 4.39 -12.00
C LYS A 92 16.78 3.76 -10.65
N ALA A 93 16.28 4.54 -9.70
CA ALA A 93 15.87 4.03 -8.39
C ALA A 93 14.68 3.06 -8.51
N ASN A 94 13.74 3.35 -9.41
CA ASN A 94 12.59 2.49 -9.68
C ASN A 94 12.96 1.30 -10.57
N GLU A 95 13.49 1.55 -11.76
CA GLU A 95 13.65 0.53 -12.82
C GLU A 95 14.85 -0.40 -12.61
N GLU A 96 15.88 0.04 -11.88
CA GLU A 96 17.09 -0.77 -11.63
C GLU A 96 17.24 -1.09 -10.15
N GLY A 97 17.16 -0.07 -9.29
CA GLY A 97 17.41 -0.18 -7.86
C GLY A 97 16.42 -1.09 -7.13
N ALA A 98 15.12 -0.84 -7.29
CA ALA A 98 14.07 -1.63 -6.65
C ALA A 98 14.04 -3.07 -7.21
N ILE A 99 14.17 -3.22 -8.54
CA ILE A 99 14.23 -4.54 -9.19
C ILE A 99 15.40 -5.38 -8.68
N LYS A 100 16.61 -4.80 -8.62
CA LYS A 100 17.79 -5.48 -8.07
C LYS A 100 17.58 -5.87 -6.61
N TYR A 101 16.96 -4.98 -5.82
CA TYR A 101 16.62 -5.27 -4.43
C TYR A 101 15.67 -6.48 -4.31
N PHE A 102 14.61 -6.53 -5.12
CA PHE A 102 13.68 -7.66 -5.11
C PHE A 102 14.29 -8.96 -5.63
N GLN A 103 15.15 -8.91 -6.65
CA GLN A 103 15.89 -10.08 -7.12
C GLN A 103 16.77 -10.68 -6.02
N ASN A 104 17.54 -9.84 -5.32
CA ASN A 104 18.37 -10.27 -4.19
C ASN A 104 17.53 -10.87 -3.05
N TYR A 105 16.38 -10.26 -2.78
CA TYR A 105 15.42 -10.77 -1.81
C TYR A 105 14.93 -12.17 -2.21
N VAL A 106 14.50 -12.38 -3.46
CA VAL A 106 14.02 -13.68 -3.95
C VAL A 106 15.11 -14.75 -3.90
N THR A 107 16.35 -14.41 -4.24
CA THR A 107 17.47 -15.37 -4.12
C THR A 107 17.65 -15.86 -2.69
N THR A 108 17.61 -14.94 -1.72
CA THR A 108 17.72 -15.29 -0.29
C THR A 108 16.51 -16.10 0.16
N LEU A 109 15.31 -15.67 -0.23
CA LEU A 109 14.05 -16.34 0.08
C LEU A 109 14.04 -17.79 -0.41
N LYS A 110 14.49 -18.05 -1.65
CA LYS A 110 14.55 -19.40 -2.23
C LYS A 110 15.52 -20.31 -1.48
N ALA A 111 16.64 -19.77 -1.01
CA ALA A 111 17.63 -20.54 -0.25
C ALA A 111 17.12 -20.94 1.14
N GLU A 112 16.24 -20.14 1.74
CA GLU A 112 15.71 -20.37 3.09
C GLU A 112 14.30 -20.98 3.11
N ALA A 113 13.65 -21.12 1.95
CA ALA A 113 12.27 -21.59 1.86
C ALA A 113 12.16 -23.09 2.20
N ASN A 114 11.02 -23.45 2.78
CA ASN A 114 10.65 -24.84 3.02
C ASN A 114 10.54 -25.58 1.67
N PRO A 115 11.17 -26.77 1.52
CA PRO A 115 11.13 -27.55 0.28
C PRO A 115 9.75 -27.93 -0.25
N ILE A 116 8.67 -27.80 0.53
CA ILE A 116 7.30 -28.04 0.06
C ILE A 116 6.81 -26.97 -0.92
N TYR A 117 7.43 -25.79 -0.93
CA TYR A 117 7.04 -24.68 -1.79
C TYR A 117 7.92 -24.61 -3.04
N ASP A 118 7.29 -24.17 -4.12
CA ASP A 118 7.92 -23.63 -5.30
C ASP A 118 7.74 -22.11 -5.32
N ILE A 119 8.83 -21.40 -5.60
CA ILE A 119 8.86 -19.94 -5.62
C ILE A 119 9.33 -19.53 -7.02
N GLU A 120 8.48 -18.80 -7.71
CA GLU A 120 8.78 -18.23 -9.02
C GLU A 120 8.76 -16.71 -8.90
N SER A 121 9.64 -16.05 -9.66
CA SER A 121 9.63 -14.60 -9.79
C SER A 121 9.65 -14.22 -11.25
N ASP A 122 8.97 -13.14 -11.62
CA ASP A 122 8.94 -12.63 -12.98
C ASP A 122 9.08 -11.10 -12.96
N ILE A 123 9.76 -10.57 -13.99
CA ILE A 123 9.82 -9.13 -14.23
C ILE A 123 8.95 -8.88 -15.46
N GLN A 124 7.81 -8.24 -15.25
CA GLN A 124 6.92 -7.90 -16.34
C GLN A 124 7.30 -6.52 -16.87
N LEU A 125 7.79 -6.48 -18.12
CA LEU A 125 7.89 -5.24 -18.89
C LEU A 125 6.67 -5.11 -19.80
N ALA A 126 5.90 -4.04 -19.66
CA ALA A 126 4.63 -3.89 -20.37
C ALA A 126 4.39 -2.48 -20.92
N SER A 127 3.60 -2.42 -21.97
CA SER A 127 3.10 -1.19 -22.59
C SER A 127 1.61 -1.32 -22.83
N GLY A 128 0.88 -0.22 -22.87
CA GLY A 128 -0.57 -0.27 -23.05
C GLY A 128 -1.23 1.08 -22.87
N SER A 129 -2.56 1.05 -22.95
CA SER A 129 -3.38 2.22 -22.72
C SER A 129 -4.76 1.83 -22.19
N TYR A 130 -5.39 2.76 -21.48
CA TYR A 130 -6.75 2.66 -20.98
C TYR A 130 -7.33 4.06 -20.80
N CYS A 131 -8.64 4.14 -20.61
CA CYS A 131 -9.32 5.40 -20.31
C CYS A 131 -9.72 5.40 -18.84
N HIS A 132 -9.25 6.39 -18.08
CA HIS A 132 -9.63 6.59 -16.68
C HIS A 132 -10.05 8.04 -16.46
N TRP A 133 -11.21 8.26 -15.85
CA TRP A 133 -11.78 9.60 -15.62
C TRP A 133 -11.81 10.51 -16.87
N ASN A 134 -12.20 9.95 -18.01
CA ASN A 134 -12.21 10.64 -19.32
C ASN A 134 -10.83 11.06 -19.84
N MET A 135 -9.74 10.57 -19.24
CA MET A 135 -8.38 10.76 -19.69
C MET A 135 -7.82 9.47 -20.28
N VAL A 136 -7.26 9.55 -21.48
CA VAL A 136 -6.49 8.45 -22.07
C VAL A 136 -5.14 8.40 -21.38
N ASN A 137 -4.88 7.32 -20.66
CA ASN A 137 -3.56 7.00 -20.11
C ASN A 137 -2.87 6.05 -21.07
N MET A 138 -1.67 6.40 -21.52
CA MET A 138 -0.82 5.54 -22.33
C MET A 138 0.54 5.42 -21.64
N TYR A 139 1.09 4.21 -21.63
CA TYR A 139 2.35 3.90 -21.00
C TYR A 139 3.18 2.94 -21.85
N GLN A 140 4.50 3.05 -21.72
CA GLN A 140 5.44 2.23 -22.46
C GLN A 140 6.58 1.79 -21.54
N GLY A 141 6.88 0.50 -21.55
CA GLY A 141 8.05 -0.07 -20.89
C GLY A 141 8.06 0.08 -19.37
N ILE A 142 6.89 0.09 -18.72
CA ILE A 142 6.82 0.07 -17.24
C ILE A 142 7.09 -1.35 -16.70
N GLN A 143 7.54 -1.42 -15.46
CA GLN A 143 7.97 -2.67 -14.84
C GLN A 143 7.16 -3.05 -13.60
N ASN A 144 6.72 -4.31 -13.55
CA ASN A 144 6.30 -4.96 -12.31
C ASN A 144 7.33 -6.00 -11.90
N PHE A 145 7.47 -6.20 -10.59
CA PHE A 145 8.13 -7.38 -10.05
C PHE A 145 7.08 -8.27 -9.40
N ILE A 146 7.02 -9.54 -9.81
CA ILE A 146 5.99 -10.46 -9.33
C ILE A 146 6.66 -11.66 -8.68
N ILE A 147 6.19 -12.04 -7.49
CA ILE A 147 6.60 -13.27 -6.81
C ILE A 147 5.38 -14.18 -6.69
N LYS A 148 5.49 -15.44 -7.10
CA LYS A 148 4.48 -16.47 -6.88
C LYS A 148 5.05 -17.51 -5.92
N ILE A 149 4.31 -17.79 -4.85
CA ILE A 149 4.55 -18.92 -3.95
C ILE A 149 3.43 -19.94 -4.10
N ALA A 150 3.79 -21.19 -4.36
CA ALA A 150 2.84 -22.29 -4.54
C ALA A 150 3.36 -23.55 -3.83
N PRO A 151 2.51 -24.39 -3.24
CA PRO A 151 2.91 -25.76 -2.89
C PRO A 151 3.29 -26.53 -4.15
N LYS A 152 4.34 -27.35 -4.10
CA LYS A 152 4.82 -28.13 -5.27
C LYS A 152 3.76 -29.06 -5.87
N GLU A 153 2.86 -29.57 -5.03
CA GLU A 153 1.77 -30.48 -5.44
C GLU A 153 0.47 -29.75 -5.80
N SER A 154 0.46 -28.41 -5.82
CA SER A 154 -0.75 -27.64 -6.08
C SER A 154 -1.13 -27.65 -7.56
N ASN A 155 -2.27 -28.29 -7.86
CA ASN A 155 -2.96 -28.18 -9.16
C ASN A 155 -4.06 -27.11 -9.16
N SER A 156 -4.09 -26.21 -8.17
CA SER A 156 -5.10 -25.16 -8.12
C SER A 156 -4.99 -24.21 -9.31
N THR A 157 -6.12 -23.84 -9.89
CA THR A 157 -6.24 -22.82 -10.95
C THR A 157 -6.76 -21.48 -10.42
N SER A 158 -6.84 -21.34 -9.09
CA SER A 158 -7.35 -20.16 -8.41
C SER A 158 -6.27 -19.58 -7.50
N TYR A 159 -5.76 -18.41 -7.86
CA TYR A 159 -4.66 -17.76 -7.15
C TYR A 159 -5.17 -16.56 -6.35
N LEU A 160 -4.58 -16.33 -5.18
CA LEU A 160 -4.78 -15.11 -4.41
C LEU A 160 -3.77 -14.06 -4.87
N LEU A 161 -4.22 -12.85 -5.19
CA LEU A 161 -3.36 -11.70 -5.48
C LEU A 161 -3.22 -10.82 -4.24
N VAL A 162 -1.99 -10.51 -3.87
CA VAL A 162 -1.63 -9.47 -2.90
C VAL A 162 -0.84 -8.40 -3.66
N ASN A 163 -1.31 -7.16 -3.65
CA ASN A 163 -0.75 -6.07 -4.44
C ASN A 163 -0.34 -4.90 -3.55
N SER A 164 0.81 -4.32 -3.84
CA SER A 164 1.31 -3.06 -3.28
C SER A 164 2.25 -2.44 -4.30
N HIS A 165 2.39 -1.12 -4.27
CA HIS A 165 3.24 -0.42 -5.22
C HIS A 165 4.55 0.04 -4.58
N TYR A 166 5.63 -0.07 -5.35
CA TYR A 166 6.97 0.28 -4.90
C TYR A 166 7.47 1.58 -5.50
N ASP A 167 6.81 2.11 -6.54
CA ASP A 167 7.09 3.44 -7.05
C ASP A 167 6.70 4.52 -6.01
N SER A 168 7.16 5.74 -6.25
CA SER A 168 6.81 6.87 -5.40
C SER A 168 6.70 8.16 -6.21
N VAL A 169 6.02 9.15 -5.63
CA VAL A 169 5.97 10.52 -6.17
C VAL A 169 7.33 11.24 -6.19
N PRO A 170 7.47 12.29 -7.02
CA PRO A 170 8.58 13.24 -6.92
C PRO A 170 8.74 13.80 -5.50
N HIS A 171 9.99 13.94 -5.04
CA HIS A 171 10.37 14.44 -3.70
C HIS A 171 9.97 13.56 -2.50
N GLY A 172 9.07 12.58 -2.67
CA GLY A 172 8.71 11.62 -1.64
C GLY A 172 9.57 10.36 -1.69
N LYS A 173 10.07 9.87 -0.55
CA LYS A 173 10.74 8.55 -0.48
C LYS A 173 9.74 7.38 -0.52
N GLY A 174 8.44 7.65 -0.43
CA GLY A 174 7.36 6.66 -0.43
C GLY A 174 7.42 5.67 0.73
N ALA A 175 7.67 6.15 1.95
CA ALA A 175 7.76 5.28 3.13
C ALA A 175 6.37 4.83 3.62
N GLY A 176 5.44 5.79 3.78
CA GLY A 176 4.05 5.49 4.11
C GLY A 176 3.24 5.03 2.90
N ASP A 177 3.51 5.62 1.74
CA ASP A 177 2.78 5.42 0.49
C ASP A 177 3.78 4.97 -0.61
N ASP A 178 3.89 3.68 -0.93
CA ASP A 178 3.34 2.52 -0.21
C ASP A 178 4.44 1.54 0.26
N GLY A 179 5.63 2.08 0.54
CA GLY A 179 6.79 1.30 0.96
C GLY A 179 6.55 0.44 2.21
N THR A 180 5.67 0.86 3.11
CA THR A 180 5.32 0.09 4.31
C THR A 180 4.57 -1.19 3.94
N MET A 181 3.63 -1.15 2.98
CA MET A 181 2.94 -2.36 2.53
C MET A 181 3.86 -3.26 1.69
N VAL A 182 4.78 -2.69 0.92
CA VAL A 182 5.86 -3.48 0.26
C VAL A 182 6.67 -4.24 1.30
N ALA A 183 7.07 -3.59 2.39
CA ALA A 183 7.82 -4.23 3.48
C ALA A 183 7.02 -5.34 4.18
N ILE A 184 5.72 -5.11 4.41
CA ILE A 184 4.81 -6.12 4.96
C ILE A 184 4.65 -7.30 4.00
N MET A 185 4.51 -7.06 2.70
CA MET A 185 4.42 -8.11 1.69
C MET A 185 5.68 -8.97 1.67
N LEU A 186 6.87 -8.36 1.66
CA LEU A 186 8.13 -9.10 1.74
C LEU A 186 8.17 -9.99 2.99
N GLU A 187 7.91 -9.45 4.17
CA GLU A 187 7.96 -10.27 5.39
C GLU A 187 6.86 -11.35 5.43
N THR A 188 5.69 -11.06 4.87
CA THR A 188 4.61 -12.06 4.74
C THR A 188 5.04 -13.21 3.83
N ILE A 189 5.69 -12.91 2.69
CA ILE A 189 6.22 -13.95 1.79
C ILE A 189 7.20 -14.86 2.54
N ARG A 190 8.10 -14.29 3.34
CA ARG A 190 9.06 -15.07 4.15
C ARG A 190 8.35 -15.99 5.15
N VAL A 191 7.34 -15.48 5.87
CA VAL A 191 6.56 -16.29 6.80
C VAL A 191 5.89 -17.45 6.08
N LEU A 192 5.24 -17.17 4.94
CA LEU A 192 4.56 -18.20 4.16
C LEU A 192 5.55 -19.23 3.59
N SER A 193 6.74 -18.80 3.13
CA SER A 193 7.73 -19.70 2.57
C SER A 193 8.38 -20.63 3.59
N LYS A 194 8.38 -20.27 4.88
CA LYS A 194 8.93 -21.12 5.96
C LYS A 194 7.88 -22.01 6.63
N SER A 195 6.59 -21.79 6.37
CA SER A 195 5.50 -22.57 6.97
C SER A 195 5.58 -24.05 6.59
N ASP A 196 5.42 -24.95 7.57
CA ASP A 196 5.26 -26.39 7.30
C ASP A 196 3.84 -26.74 6.81
N LYS A 197 2.90 -25.80 6.94
CA LYS A 197 1.51 -25.98 6.51
C LYS A 197 1.36 -25.52 5.06
N PRO A 198 1.15 -26.42 4.09
CA PRO A 198 1.05 -26.03 2.69
C PRO A 198 -0.13 -25.09 2.47
N LEU A 199 0.06 -24.12 1.57
CA LEU A 199 -1.01 -23.19 1.18
C LEU A 199 -2.08 -23.95 0.40
N ARG A 200 -3.36 -23.59 0.59
CA ARG A 200 -4.45 -24.19 -0.19
C ARG A 200 -4.42 -23.77 -1.66
N ASN A 201 -4.00 -22.54 -1.91
CA ASN A 201 -3.94 -21.93 -3.23
C ASN A 201 -2.60 -21.19 -3.39
N PRO A 202 -2.05 -21.13 -4.60
CA PRO A 202 -0.92 -20.25 -4.88
C PRO A 202 -1.25 -18.79 -4.55
N VAL A 203 -0.25 -18.08 -4.06
CA VAL A 203 -0.35 -16.64 -3.77
C VAL A 203 0.63 -15.91 -4.68
N VAL A 204 0.12 -14.90 -5.37
CA VAL A 204 0.88 -14.00 -6.23
C VAL A 204 1.01 -12.66 -5.52
N PHE A 205 2.24 -12.24 -5.28
CA PHE A 205 2.60 -10.95 -4.73
C PHE A 205 3.04 -10.05 -5.89
N LEU A 206 2.26 -9.03 -6.18
CA LEU A 206 2.52 -8.04 -7.21
C LEU A 206 3.13 -6.80 -6.57
N PHE A 207 4.40 -6.55 -6.87
CA PHE A 207 5.07 -5.29 -6.60
C PHE A 207 4.88 -4.42 -7.85
N ASN A 208 3.93 -3.50 -7.76
CA ASN A 208 3.55 -2.59 -8.84
C ASN A 208 4.56 -1.43 -8.95
N GLY A 209 5.10 -1.17 -10.15
CA GLY A 209 6.12 -0.14 -10.36
C GLY A 209 5.66 1.16 -11.01
N ALA A 210 4.36 1.37 -11.16
CA ALA A 210 3.76 2.57 -11.75
C ALA A 210 2.29 2.70 -11.31
N GLU A 211 2.07 2.86 -10.01
CA GLU A 211 0.75 3.16 -9.42
C GLU A 211 0.47 4.66 -9.47
N GLU A 212 1.48 5.46 -9.12
CA GLU A 212 1.40 6.93 -9.00
C GLU A 212 1.14 7.58 -10.37
N ASN A 213 1.47 6.86 -11.44
CA ASN A 213 1.00 7.12 -12.79
C ASN A 213 -0.30 6.31 -13.01
N PRO A 214 -1.47 6.94 -12.90
CA PRO A 214 -2.77 6.38 -12.49
C PRO A 214 -3.03 4.86 -12.67
N LEU A 215 -2.41 3.98 -11.87
CA LEU A 215 -2.59 2.52 -11.89
C LEU A 215 -2.06 1.79 -13.16
N GLN A 216 -1.12 2.37 -13.89
CA GLN A 216 -0.59 1.82 -15.15
C GLN A 216 -0.07 0.39 -15.00
N ALA A 217 0.68 0.09 -13.94
CA ALA A 217 1.29 -1.23 -13.76
C ALA A 217 0.30 -2.30 -13.28
N SER A 218 -0.70 -1.93 -12.47
CA SER A 218 -1.80 -2.82 -12.13
C SER A 218 -2.62 -3.19 -13.37
N HIS A 219 -2.91 -2.21 -14.23
CA HIS A 219 -3.58 -2.43 -15.52
C HIS A 219 -2.75 -3.37 -16.41
N ALA A 220 -1.43 -3.14 -16.51
CA ALA A 220 -0.54 -4.03 -17.25
C ALA A 220 -0.55 -5.47 -16.71
N PHE A 221 -0.55 -5.66 -15.39
CA PHE A 221 -0.60 -7.00 -14.81
C PHE A 221 -1.89 -7.72 -15.20
N ILE A 222 -3.05 -7.11 -14.93
CA ILE A 222 -4.34 -7.79 -15.12
C ILE A 222 -4.65 -8.09 -16.59
N THR A 223 -4.17 -7.25 -17.52
CA THR A 223 -4.45 -7.42 -18.95
C THR A 223 -3.45 -8.31 -19.68
N GLN A 224 -2.18 -8.37 -19.24
CA GLN A 224 -1.10 -8.97 -20.04
C GLN A 224 -0.34 -10.09 -19.33
N HIS A 225 -0.37 -10.16 -18.00
CA HIS A 225 0.47 -11.12 -17.28
C HIS A 225 -0.08 -12.55 -17.36
N LYS A 226 0.79 -13.54 -17.61
CA LYS A 226 0.42 -14.97 -17.72
C LYS A 226 -0.32 -15.53 -16.51
N TRP A 227 -0.08 -14.98 -15.32
CA TRP A 227 -0.76 -15.40 -14.08
C TRP A 227 -2.08 -14.67 -13.81
N ALA A 228 -2.37 -13.57 -14.50
CA ALA A 228 -3.58 -12.78 -14.29
C ALA A 228 -4.87 -13.59 -14.49
N LYS A 229 -4.88 -14.49 -15.48
CA LYS A 229 -6.02 -15.38 -15.77
C LYS A 229 -6.40 -16.35 -14.64
N TYR A 230 -5.49 -16.60 -13.71
CA TYR A 230 -5.73 -17.49 -12.56
C TYR A 230 -6.16 -16.72 -11.31
N ILE A 231 -6.03 -15.39 -11.29
CA ILE A 231 -6.43 -14.60 -10.13
C ILE A 231 -7.95 -14.64 -9.99
N LYS A 232 -8.43 -14.97 -8.78
CA LYS A 232 -9.86 -14.89 -8.44
C LYS A 232 -10.09 -13.68 -7.53
N TYR A 233 -11.04 -12.85 -7.90
CA TYR A 233 -11.48 -11.70 -7.11
C TYR A 233 -12.85 -11.99 -6.50
N GLU A 234 -13.01 -11.71 -5.21
CA GLU A 234 -14.33 -11.59 -4.59
C GLU A 234 -15.04 -10.37 -5.21
N SER A 235 -16.33 -10.51 -5.54
CA SER A 235 -17.12 -9.58 -6.37
C SER A 235 -17.10 -8.09 -5.96
N SER A 236 -16.62 -7.75 -4.76
CA SER A 236 -16.54 -6.38 -4.23
C SER A 236 -15.41 -5.53 -4.83
N GLN A 237 -14.41 -6.15 -5.48
CA GLN A 237 -13.24 -5.45 -6.07
C GLN A 237 -13.36 -5.23 -7.59
N LYS A 238 -14.52 -5.54 -8.19
CA LYS A 238 -14.76 -5.53 -9.64
C LYS A 238 -14.46 -4.20 -10.34
N ASN A 239 -14.46 -3.07 -9.61
CA ASN A 239 -14.30 -1.74 -10.20
C ASN A 239 -12.89 -1.15 -10.02
N LEU A 240 -12.04 -1.72 -9.16
CA LEU A 240 -10.69 -1.19 -8.92
C LEU A 240 -9.63 -1.81 -9.84
N LEU A 241 -9.90 -3.02 -10.34
CA LEU A 241 -8.98 -3.76 -11.23
C LEU A 241 -9.47 -3.85 -12.68
N LYS A 242 -10.70 -3.41 -12.94
CA LYS A 242 -11.19 -3.10 -14.29
C LYS A 242 -11.14 -1.60 -14.47
N VAL A 243 -9.92 -1.07 -14.56
CA VAL A 243 -9.72 0.23 -15.18
C VAL A 243 -9.61 0.01 -16.68
#